data_AF-A0A965PAC5-F1
#
_entry.id   AF-A0A965PAC5-F1
#
_cell.length_a   1.000
_cell.length_b   1.000
_cell.length_c   1.000
_cell.angle_alpha   90.00
_cell.angle_beta   90.00
_cell.angle_gamma   90.00
#
_symmetry.space_group_name_H-M   'P 1'
#
loop_
_entity.id
_entity.type
_entity.pdbx_description
1 polymer ?
#
loop_
_entity_poly.entity_id
_entity_poly.type
_entity_poly.pdbx_seq_one_letter_code
_entity_poly.pdbx_strand_id
1 'polypeptide(L)'
;MGLFNYIKVEQDLPLDDTLKALSHNWRGEEYQTKELEDNVMATYILRDNKLFEEIIEGHHEPKSKEEIEEDKKIYGKRFAPIWTDKFVVDKKYEKFRNDYTGTFVFGCVVNGETIDSTDFFPDWKAVVVDGVVKEITILPEYTKFSSKDRIENQRKFDEELETHRRKMKCPVYNFYYTYYVQVVERFSWKVQRLISKVIRGLDWINWKGIRFLVKVLTPR
;
A
#
# COMPACT_ATOMS: atom_id res chain seq x y z
N MET A 1 5.25 2.21 -2.57
CA MET A 1 3.84 1.93 -2.22
C MET A 1 3.17 3.27 -2.02
N GLY A 2 2.16 3.59 -2.83
CA GLY A 2 1.34 4.79 -2.60
C GLY A 2 0.38 4.56 -1.45
N LEU A 3 -0.07 5.62 -0.81
CA LEU A 3 -1.26 5.56 0.05
C LEU A 3 -2.47 5.47 -0.86
N PHE A 4 -3.39 4.54 -0.57
CA PHE A 4 -4.64 4.34 -1.29
C PHE A 4 -5.78 4.44 -0.29
N ASN A 5 -6.92 4.93 -0.76
CA ASN A 5 -8.18 4.80 -0.03
C ASN A 5 -8.81 3.45 -0.39
N TYR A 6 -9.55 2.87 0.57
CA TYR A 6 -10.23 1.59 0.40
C TYR A 6 -11.70 1.79 0.10
N ILE A 7 -12.28 0.90 -0.68
CA ILE A 7 -13.71 0.84 -0.95
C ILE A 7 -14.24 -0.54 -0.57
N LYS A 8 -15.15 -0.57 0.39
CA LYS A 8 -15.99 -1.73 0.70
C LYS A 8 -17.23 -1.67 -0.18
N VAL A 9 -17.56 -2.78 -0.84
CA VAL A 9 -18.71 -2.85 -1.74
C VAL A 9 -19.74 -3.82 -1.15
N GLU A 10 -20.83 -3.27 -0.61
CA GLU A 10 -21.92 -4.03 0.04
C GLU A 10 -23.13 -4.21 -0.90
N GLN A 11 -22.92 -4.03 -2.21
CA GLN A 11 -23.92 -4.18 -3.25
C GLN A 11 -23.37 -5.00 -4.43
N ASP A 12 -24.23 -5.37 -5.38
CA ASP A 12 -23.77 -6.08 -6.57
C ASP A 12 -23.07 -5.12 -7.55
N LEU A 13 -21.92 -5.55 -8.06
CA LEU A 13 -21.19 -4.86 -9.10
C LEU A 13 -21.60 -5.37 -10.48
N PRO A 14 -21.57 -4.51 -11.52
CA PRO A 14 -21.67 -4.98 -12.88
C PRO A 14 -20.43 -5.79 -13.23
N LEU A 15 -20.65 -7.03 -13.66
CA LEU A 15 -19.60 -7.96 -14.08
C LEU A 15 -19.80 -8.35 -15.54
N ASP A 16 -18.71 -8.47 -16.28
CA ASP A 16 -18.71 -9.08 -17.60
C ASP A 16 -18.74 -10.62 -17.48
N ASP A 17 -18.89 -11.31 -18.61
CA ASP A 17 -19.00 -12.78 -18.62
C ASP A 17 -17.70 -13.47 -18.16
N THR A 18 -16.56 -12.82 -18.38
CA THR A 18 -15.25 -13.33 -17.95
C THR A 18 -15.14 -13.34 -16.42
N LEU A 19 -15.48 -12.24 -15.76
CA LEU A 19 -15.42 -12.11 -14.31
C LEU A 19 -16.50 -12.93 -13.61
N LYS A 20 -17.68 -13.06 -14.22
CA LYS A 20 -18.74 -13.97 -13.72
C LYS A 20 -18.27 -15.43 -13.70
N ALA A 21 -17.48 -15.85 -14.69
CA ALA A 21 -16.99 -17.22 -14.78
C ALA A 21 -16.00 -17.58 -13.65
N LEU A 22 -15.35 -16.59 -13.01
CA LEU A 22 -14.37 -16.81 -11.95
C LEU A 22 -14.97 -17.32 -10.64
N SER A 23 -16.31 -17.34 -10.48
CA SER A 23 -17.00 -17.80 -9.25
C SER A 23 -16.43 -17.17 -7.96
N HIS A 24 -16.01 -15.92 -8.06
CA HIS A 24 -15.27 -15.20 -7.02
C HIS A 24 -16.21 -14.38 -6.12
N ASN A 25 -15.86 -14.20 -4.84
CA ASN A 25 -16.69 -13.44 -3.89
C ASN A 25 -16.40 -11.93 -3.98
N TRP A 26 -16.96 -11.27 -4.99
CA TRP A 26 -16.76 -9.85 -5.24
C TRP A 26 -17.17 -8.91 -4.10
N ARG A 27 -18.11 -9.30 -3.24
CA ARG A 27 -18.52 -8.47 -2.07
C ARG A 27 -17.52 -8.52 -0.92
N GLY A 28 -16.71 -9.58 -0.85
CA GLY A 28 -15.70 -9.76 0.19
C GLY A 28 -14.34 -9.16 -0.16
N GLU A 29 -14.18 -8.65 -1.38
CA GLU A 29 -12.90 -8.12 -1.85
C GLU A 29 -12.59 -6.72 -1.33
N GLU A 30 -11.29 -6.46 -1.19
CA GLU A 30 -10.78 -5.13 -0.84
C GLU A 30 -10.48 -4.33 -2.10
N TYR A 31 -11.33 -3.35 -2.39
CA TYR A 31 -11.11 -2.45 -3.52
C TYR A 31 -10.30 -1.23 -3.08
N GLN A 32 -9.50 -0.71 -4.00
CA GLN A 32 -8.64 0.45 -3.77
C GLN A 32 -8.89 1.55 -4.80
N THR A 33 -8.77 2.80 -4.38
CA THR A 33 -8.81 3.98 -5.24
C THR A 33 -7.76 5.00 -4.83
N LYS A 34 -7.33 5.83 -5.79
CA LYS A 34 -6.50 7.03 -5.55
C LYS A 34 -7.23 8.34 -5.82
N GLU A 35 -8.46 8.26 -6.30
CA GLU A 35 -9.19 9.39 -6.89
C GLU A 35 -10.18 10.04 -5.92
N LEU A 36 -10.57 9.32 -4.87
CA LEU A 36 -11.28 9.93 -3.73
C LEU A 36 -10.33 10.83 -2.93
N GLU A 37 -10.88 11.89 -2.35
CA GLU A 37 -10.18 12.97 -1.63
C GLU A 37 -9.05 12.47 -0.73
N ASP A 38 -8.01 13.30 -0.56
CA ASP A 38 -6.77 13.09 0.22
C ASP A 38 -6.44 11.61 0.50
N ASN A 39 -5.42 11.07 -0.16
CA ASN A 39 -4.95 9.68 0.01
C ASN A 39 -4.43 9.42 1.45
N VAL A 40 -5.34 9.30 2.41
CA VAL A 40 -5.11 9.21 3.87
C VAL A 40 -5.44 7.83 4.43
N MET A 41 -5.64 6.84 3.56
CA MET A 41 -6.11 5.50 3.94
C MET A 41 -7.53 5.51 4.53
N ALA A 42 -8.39 6.39 4.02
CA ALA A 42 -9.80 6.39 4.36
C ALA A 42 -10.48 5.13 3.80
N THR A 43 -11.53 4.69 4.47
CA THR A 43 -12.37 3.58 4.01
C THR A 43 -13.75 4.11 3.64
N TYR A 44 -14.13 3.94 2.37
CA TYR A 44 -15.45 4.27 1.86
C TYR A 44 -16.29 3.01 1.69
N ILE A 45 -17.60 3.16 1.74
CA ILE A 45 -18.56 2.05 1.62
C ILE A 45 -19.56 2.42 0.53
N LEU A 46 -19.70 1.54 -0.47
CA LEU A 46 -20.77 1.57 -1.46
C LEU A 46 -21.88 0.63 -1.03
N ARG A 47 -23.02 1.19 -0.62
CA ARG A 47 -24.20 0.45 -0.18
C ARG A 47 -25.47 1.12 -0.67
N ASP A 48 -26.42 0.36 -1.21
CA ASP A 48 -27.73 0.85 -1.67
C ASP A 48 -27.64 2.07 -2.61
N ASN A 49 -26.67 2.05 -3.53
CA ASN A 49 -26.35 3.15 -4.43
C ASN A 49 -26.01 4.46 -3.71
N LYS A 50 -25.39 4.37 -2.53
CA LYS A 50 -24.92 5.51 -1.75
C LYS A 50 -23.46 5.31 -1.34
N LEU A 51 -22.75 6.42 -1.25
CA LEU A 51 -21.38 6.49 -0.78
C LEU A 51 -21.36 6.92 0.70
N PHE A 52 -20.77 6.09 1.53
CA PHE A 52 -20.49 6.38 2.93
C PHE A 52 -18.98 6.40 3.17
N GLU A 53 -18.57 7.06 4.24
CA GLU A 53 -17.20 7.05 4.75
C GLU A 53 -17.22 6.44 6.17
N GLU A 54 -16.37 5.44 6.41
CA GLU A 54 -16.18 4.86 7.74
C GLU A 54 -15.26 5.77 8.55
N ILE A 55 -15.83 6.45 9.53
CA ILE A 55 -15.10 7.31 10.46
C ILE A 55 -14.76 6.50 11.70
N ILE A 56 -13.46 6.43 12.00
CA ILE A 56 -12.92 5.79 13.19
C ILE A 56 -12.38 6.88 14.11
N GLU A 57 -13.09 7.10 15.21
CA GLU A 57 -12.62 7.96 16.28
C GLU A 57 -11.96 7.10 17.35
N GLY A 58 -10.82 7.57 17.84
CA GLY A 58 -10.03 6.86 18.83
C GLY A 58 -8.99 7.77 19.45
N HIS A 59 -8.34 7.24 20.47
CA HIS A 59 -7.27 7.91 21.19
C HIS A 59 -6.04 7.01 21.29
N HIS A 60 -4.92 7.61 21.63
CA HIS A 60 -3.69 6.88 21.89
C HIS A 60 -3.56 6.60 23.38
N GLU A 61 -3.38 5.32 23.72
CA GLU A 61 -3.05 4.89 25.07
C GLU A 61 -1.66 4.25 25.11
N PRO A 62 -0.90 4.41 26.21
CA PRO A 62 0.36 3.71 26.38
C PRO A 62 0.13 2.19 26.41
N LYS A 63 0.95 1.46 25.67
CA LYS A 63 0.95 -0.01 25.67
C LYS A 63 1.36 -0.57 27.02
N SER A 64 0.80 -1.73 27.35
CA SER A 64 1.20 -2.47 28.55
C SER A 64 2.65 -2.99 28.41
N LYS A 65 3.27 -3.32 29.54
CA LYS A 65 4.63 -3.92 29.52
C LYS A 65 4.67 -5.25 28.78
N GLU A 66 3.56 -5.99 28.78
CA GLU A 66 3.42 -7.28 28.09
C GLU A 66 3.36 -7.08 26.57
N GLU A 67 2.54 -6.13 26.10
CA GLU A 67 2.43 -5.76 24.68
C GLU A 67 3.77 -5.28 24.11
N ILE A 68 4.52 -4.48 24.88
CA ILE A 68 5.87 -4.03 24.48
C ILE A 68 6.85 -5.21 24.39
N GLU A 69 6.73 -6.21 25.27
CA GLU A 69 7.61 -7.38 25.24
C GLU A 69 7.25 -8.33 24.08
N GLU A 70 5.99 -8.40 23.69
CA GLU A 70 5.55 -9.07 22.46
C GLU A 70 6.03 -8.35 21.21
N ASP A 71 5.90 -7.03 21.14
CA ASP A 71 6.41 -6.23 20.01
C ASP A 71 7.92 -6.39 19.85
N LYS A 72 8.68 -6.55 20.95
CA LYS A 72 10.12 -6.86 20.87
C LYS A 72 10.40 -8.23 20.25
N LYS A 73 9.51 -9.20 20.41
CA LYS A 73 9.65 -10.53 19.77
C LYS A 73 9.33 -10.46 18.28
N ILE A 74 8.34 -9.67 17.89
CA ILE A 74 7.86 -9.55 16.49
C ILE A 74 8.76 -8.60 15.68
N TYR A 75 8.96 -7.37 16.15
CA TYR A 75 9.63 -6.29 15.43
C TYR A 75 11.10 -6.08 15.88
N GLY A 76 11.52 -6.77 16.92
CA GLY A 76 12.88 -6.67 17.48
C GLY A 76 13.05 -5.49 18.45
N LYS A 77 14.04 -5.62 19.36
CA LYS A 77 14.34 -4.67 20.45
C LYS A 77 14.56 -3.22 20.00
N ARG A 78 14.89 -2.98 18.73
CA ARG A 78 15.25 -1.67 18.20
C ARG A 78 14.07 -0.84 17.72
N PHE A 79 12.96 -1.48 17.33
CA PHE A 79 11.77 -0.81 16.78
C PHE A 79 10.59 -0.81 17.77
N ALA A 80 10.59 -1.72 18.75
CA ALA A 80 9.60 -1.74 19.83
C ALA A 80 9.42 -0.39 20.58
N PRO A 81 10.48 0.39 20.90
CA PRO A 81 10.30 1.66 21.62
C PRO A 81 9.84 2.84 20.73
N ILE A 82 9.69 2.66 19.41
CA ILE A 82 9.19 3.74 18.52
C ILE A 82 7.67 3.87 18.60
N TRP A 83 6.99 2.80 19.03
CA TRP A 83 5.52 2.73 19.09
C TRP A 83 5.09 2.35 20.51
N THR A 84 5.35 3.24 21.47
CA THR A 84 4.95 3.05 22.88
C THR A 84 3.45 3.13 23.08
N ASP A 85 2.75 3.73 22.13
CA ASP A 85 1.32 3.99 22.25
C ASP A 85 0.58 3.14 21.22
N LYS A 86 -0.60 2.66 21.59
CA LYS A 86 -1.53 1.98 20.69
C LYS A 86 -2.72 2.91 20.42
N PHE A 87 -3.21 2.87 19.19
CA PHE A 87 -4.46 3.52 18.84
C PHE A 87 -5.63 2.62 19.29
N VAL A 88 -6.44 3.12 20.20
CA VAL A 88 -7.64 2.44 20.69
C VAL A 88 -8.85 3.09 20.02
N VAL A 89 -9.69 2.25 19.41
CA VAL A 89 -10.90 2.71 18.72
C VAL A 89 -12.01 2.90 19.75
N ASP A 90 -12.48 4.13 19.90
CA ASP A 90 -13.60 4.47 20.79
C ASP A 90 -14.93 4.27 20.07
N LYS A 91 -14.99 4.70 18.81
CA LYS A 91 -16.24 4.74 18.05
C LYS A 91 -15.98 4.51 16.57
N LYS A 92 -16.85 3.71 15.97
CA LYS A 92 -16.95 3.55 14.52
C LYS A 92 -18.35 3.96 14.08
N TYR A 93 -18.43 4.82 13.08
CA TYR A 93 -19.70 5.17 12.46
C TYR A 93 -19.52 5.50 10.99
N GLU A 94 -20.62 5.41 10.26
CA GLU A 94 -20.65 5.66 8.83
C GLU A 94 -21.23 7.06 8.59
N LYS A 95 -20.47 7.90 7.89
CA LYS A 95 -20.92 9.23 7.46
C LYS A 95 -21.38 9.14 6.01
N PHE A 96 -22.63 9.51 5.74
CA PHE A 96 -23.11 9.65 4.37
C PHE A 96 -22.41 10.84 3.69
N ARG A 97 -21.75 10.59 2.55
CA ARG A 97 -20.99 11.61 1.81
C ARG A 97 -21.88 12.42 0.86
N ASN A 98 -22.91 13.05 1.40
CA ASN A 98 -23.81 13.93 0.63
C ASN A 98 -23.13 15.20 0.07
N ASP A 99 -21.90 15.46 0.49
CA ASP A 99 -21.02 16.53 0.04
C ASP A 99 -20.21 16.15 -1.21
N TYR A 100 -20.15 14.86 -1.56
CA TYR A 100 -19.34 14.38 -2.68
C TYR A 100 -20.14 14.27 -3.98
N THR A 101 -19.69 14.99 -5.00
CA THR A 101 -20.15 14.87 -6.39
C THR A 101 -18.93 14.76 -7.29
N GLY A 102 -18.83 13.65 -8.03
CA GLY A 102 -17.66 13.36 -8.85
C GLY A 102 -17.68 11.97 -9.45
N THR A 103 -16.59 11.64 -10.13
CA THR A 103 -16.34 10.29 -10.63
C THR A 103 -15.04 9.77 -10.06
N PHE A 104 -15.01 8.50 -9.68
CA PHE A 104 -13.78 7.84 -9.27
C PHE A 104 -13.71 6.43 -9.84
N VAL A 105 -12.48 5.98 -10.08
CA VAL A 105 -12.15 4.61 -10.44
C VAL A 105 -11.66 3.85 -9.21
N PHE A 106 -12.16 2.63 -9.04
CA PHE A 106 -11.72 1.72 -8.00
C PHE A 106 -11.57 0.32 -8.57
N GLY A 107 -10.61 -0.44 -8.05
CA GLY A 107 -10.32 -1.77 -8.55
C GLY A 107 -9.76 -2.68 -7.49
N CYS A 108 -9.68 -3.96 -7.81
CA CYS A 108 -9.08 -4.97 -6.96
C CYS A 108 -8.13 -5.85 -7.78
N VAL A 109 -7.41 -6.74 -7.10
CA VAL A 109 -6.54 -7.73 -7.74
C VAL A 109 -7.10 -9.10 -7.46
N VAL A 110 -7.55 -9.78 -8.52
CA VAL A 110 -7.98 -11.17 -8.43
C VAL A 110 -6.84 -12.05 -8.89
N ASN A 111 -6.15 -12.63 -7.91
CA ASN A 111 -5.01 -13.49 -8.15
C ASN A 111 -5.47 -14.89 -8.56
N GLY A 112 -4.90 -15.40 -9.64
CA GLY A 112 -5.06 -16.79 -10.03
C GLY A 112 -4.32 -17.74 -9.09
N GLU A 113 -4.88 -18.92 -8.86
CA GLU A 113 -4.32 -19.90 -7.91
C GLU A 113 -3.18 -20.74 -8.50
N THR A 114 -3.15 -20.91 -9.82
CA THR A 114 -2.25 -21.85 -10.51
C THR A 114 -1.29 -21.15 -11.47
N ILE A 115 -0.20 -21.82 -11.85
CA ILE A 115 0.82 -21.28 -12.76
C ILE A 115 0.22 -20.92 -14.13
N ASP A 116 -0.77 -21.70 -14.59
CA ASP A 116 -1.44 -21.50 -15.88
C ASP A 116 -2.62 -20.51 -15.77
N SER A 117 -2.93 -20.03 -14.58
CA SER A 117 -3.98 -19.05 -14.36
C SER A 117 -3.51 -17.63 -14.66
N THR A 118 -4.48 -16.71 -14.69
CA THR A 118 -4.28 -15.31 -15.01
C THR A 118 -4.67 -14.47 -13.79
N ASP A 119 -3.83 -13.51 -13.45
CA ASP A 119 -4.15 -12.47 -12.47
C ASP A 119 -4.93 -11.38 -13.20
N PHE A 120 -6.10 -11.04 -12.67
CA PHE A 120 -7.00 -10.02 -13.22
C PHE A 120 -6.96 -8.76 -12.37
N PHE A 121 -6.94 -7.60 -13.02
CA PHE A 121 -6.95 -6.28 -12.39
C PHE A 121 -8.19 -5.50 -12.83
N PRO A 122 -9.40 -5.95 -12.47
CA PRO A 122 -10.61 -5.28 -12.87
C PRO A 122 -10.78 -3.93 -12.17
N ASP A 123 -11.15 -2.93 -12.96
CA ASP A 123 -11.44 -1.58 -12.50
C ASP A 123 -12.90 -1.24 -12.83
N TRP A 124 -13.55 -0.52 -11.91
CA TRP A 124 -14.89 0.03 -12.06
C TRP A 124 -14.84 1.54 -11.94
N LYS A 125 -15.64 2.20 -12.75
CA LYS A 125 -15.89 3.63 -12.68
C LYS A 125 -17.24 3.87 -12.02
N ALA A 126 -17.24 4.60 -10.90
CA ALA A 126 -18.45 5.08 -10.24
C ALA A 126 -18.69 6.56 -10.58
N VAL A 127 -19.94 6.91 -10.84
CA VAL A 127 -20.43 8.28 -10.97
C VAL A 127 -21.32 8.58 -9.77
N VAL A 128 -20.94 9.55 -8.95
CA VAL A 128 -21.63 9.92 -7.71
C VAL A 128 -22.09 11.38 -7.77
N VAL A 129 -23.33 11.63 -7.36
CA VAL A 129 -23.92 12.96 -7.25
C VAL A 129 -24.58 13.08 -5.89
N ASP A 130 -24.11 14.03 -5.09
CA ASP A 130 -24.55 14.30 -3.71
C ASP A 130 -24.57 13.03 -2.85
N GLY A 131 -23.49 12.25 -2.94
CA GLY A 131 -23.32 10.97 -2.27
C GLY A 131 -24.15 9.81 -2.85
N VAL A 132 -25.01 10.05 -3.84
CA VAL A 132 -25.80 9.01 -4.50
C VAL A 132 -25.08 8.52 -5.75
N VAL A 133 -24.79 7.22 -5.79
CA VAL A 133 -24.22 6.53 -6.93
C VAL A 133 -25.28 6.46 -8.04
N LYS A 134 -25.02 7.14 -9.15
CA LYS A 134 -25.90 7.14 -10.33
C LYS A 134 -25.61 5.98 -11.25
N GLU A 135 -24.34 5.64 -11.38
CA GLU A 135 -23.87 4.62 -12.31
C GLU A 135 -22.58 4.00 -11.79
N ILE A 136 -22.46 2.68 -11.94
CA ILE A 136 -21.22 1.94 -11.83
C ILE A 136 -21.04 1.23 -13.17
N THR A 137 -19.88 1.36 -13.79
CA THR A 137 -19.52 0.66 -15.03
C THR A 137 -18.20 -0.05 -14.87
N ILE A 138 -18.10 -1.26 -15.41
CA ILE A 138 -16.81 -1.95 -15.51
C ILE A 138 -16.00 -1.33 -16.65
N LEU A 139 -14.71 -1.09 -16.41
CA LEU A 139 -13.80 -0.66 -17.47
C LEU A 139 -13.41 -1.88 -18.31
N PRO A 140 -13.70 -1.90 -19.63
CA PRO A 140 -13.61 -3.11 -20.45
C PRO A 140 -12.17 -3.58 -20.70
N GLU A 141 -11.18 -2.69 -20.58
CA GLU A 141 -9.75 -3.00 -20.77
C GLU A 141 -9.05 -3.19 -19.43
N TYR A 142 -9.53 -4.12 -18.61
CA TYR A 142 -8.81 -4.46 -17.38
C TYR A 142 -7.55 -5.27 -17.69
N THR A 143 -6.50 -5.00 -16.92
CA THR A 143 -5.18 -5.57 -17.18
C THR A 143 -5.15 -7.05 -16.77
N LYS A 144 -4.50 -7.88 -17.59
CA LYS A 144 -4.34 -9.32 -17.37
C LYS A 144 -2.86 -9.66 -17.38
N PHE A 145 -2.41 -10.35 -16.34
CA PHE A 145 -1.03 -10.83 -16.26
C PHE A 145 -1.01 -12.34 -16.03
N SER A 146 0.01 -13.01 -16.54
CA SER A 146 0.24 -14.42 -16.24
C SER A 146 0.60 -14.57 -14.76
N SER A 147 -0.10 -15.44 -14.04
CA SER A 147 0.19 -15.71 -12.62
C SER A 147 1.53 -16.45 -12.43
N LYS A 148 2.10 -17.01 -13.50
CA LYS A 148 3.35 -17.78 -13.48
C LYS A 148 4.49 -17.04 -12.80
N ASP A 149 4.77 -15.80 -13.22
CA ASP A 149 5.92 -15.05 -12.71
C ASP A 149 5.75 -14.74 -11.22
N ARG A 150 4.52 -14.38 -10.79
CA ARG A 150 4.20 -14.16 -9.37
C ARG A 150 4.39 -15.43 -8.56
N ILE A 151 3.83 -16.55 -9.00
CA ILE A 151 3.89 -17.83 -8.26
C ILE A 151 5.33 -18.35 -8.21
N GLU A 152 6.09 -18.26 -9.30
CA GLU A 152 7.48 -18.70 -9.35
C GLU A 152 8.38 -17.82 -8.46
N ASN A 153 8.19 -16.49 -8.49
CA ASN A 153 8.92 -15.57 -7.62
C ASN A 153 8.56 -15.79 -6.15
N GLN A 154 7.28 -16.00 -5.84
CA GLN A 154 6.84 -16.32 -4.48
C GLN A 154 7.48 -17.63 -4.00
N ARG A 155 7.47 -18.68 -4.82
CA ARG A 155 8.11 -19.96 -4.49
C ARG A 155 9.61 -19.81 -4.25
N LYS A 156 10.33 -19.09 -5.12
CA LYS A 156 11.76 -18.82 -4.95
C LYS A 156 12.02 -18.05 -3.64
N PHE A 157 11.19 -17.04 -3.36
CA PHE A 157 11.30 -16.27 -2.13
C PHE A 157 11.08 -17.15 -0.89
N ASP A 158 10.08 -18.03 -0.91
CA ASP A 158 9.79 -18.93 0.20
C ASP A 158 10.93 -19.96 0.41
N GLU A 159 11.49 -20.52 -0.66
CA GLU A 159 12.66 -21.41 -0.61
C GLU A 159 13.91 -20.69 -0.04
N GLU A 160 14.15 -19.44 -0.47
CA GLU A 160 15.22 -18.60 0.06
C GLU A 160 15.00 -18.28 1.54
N LEU A 161 13.77 -17.96 1.93
CA LEU A 161 13.38 -17.67 3.30
C LEU A 161 13.57 -18.88 4.22
N GLU A 162 13.17 -20.07 3.77
CA GLU A 162 13.37 -21.33 4.50
C GLU A 162 14.85 -21.67 4.63
N THR A 163 15.61 -21.52 3.54
CA THR A 163 17.06 -21.74 3.55
C THR A 163 17.75 -20.77 4.50
N HIS A 164 17.34 -19.50 4.49
CA HIS A 164 17.83 -18.48 5.42
C HIS A 164 17.46 -18.84 6.87
N ARG A 165 16.21 -19.19 7.16
CA ARG A 165 15.75 -19.65 8.49
C ARG A 165 16.55 -20.86 8.98
N ARG A 166 16.85 -21.82 8.10
CA ARG A 166 17.68 -22.98 8.43
C ARG A 166 19.12 -22.57 8.75
N LYS A 167 19.74 -21.71 7.93
CA LYS A 167 21.10 -21.21 8.17
C LYS A 167 21.20 -20.41 9.47
N MET A 168 20.17 -19.62 9.79
CA MET A 168 20.09 -18.84 11.04
C MET A 168 20.01 -19.71 12.31
N LYS A 169 19.65 -21.00 12.21
CA LYS A 169 19.76 -21.93 13.35
C LYS A 169 21.21 -22.28 13.71
N CYS A 170 22.15 -22.14 12.78
CA CYS A 170 23.58 -22.36 13.06
C CYS A 170 24.15 -21.14 13.79
N PRO A 171 24.72 -21.30 15.01
CA PRO A 171 25.18 -20.18 15.82
C PRO A 171 26.30 -19.36 15.15
N VAL A 172 27.18 -20.01 14.37
CA VAL A 172 28.24 -19.34 13.62
C VAL A 172 27.68 -18.44 12.53
N TYR A 173 26.73 -18.94 11.75
CA TYR A 173 26.09 -18.16 10.69
C TYR A 173 25.23 -17.03 11.27
N ASN A 174 24.50 -17.29 12.35
CA ASN A 174 23.71 -16.28 13.04
C ASN A 174 24.60 -15.14 13.57
N PHE A 175 25.74 -15.46 14.18
CA PHE A 175 26.70 -14.47 14.64
C PHE A 175 27.27 -13.65 13.47
N TYR A 176 27.74 -14.32 12.41
CA TYR A 176 28.24 -13.65 11.22
C TYR A 176 27.19 -12.72 10.58
N TYR A 177 25.96 -13.21 10.39
CA TYR A 177 24.90 -12.44 9.77
C TYR A 177 24.51 -11.22 10.62
N THR A 178 24.34 -11.41 11.93
CA THR A 178 23.89 -10.36 12.84
C THR A 178 24.96 -9.27 13.05
N TYR A 179 26.22 -9.65 13.20
CA TYR A 179 27.29 -8.71 13.56
C TYR A 179 28.09 -8.19 12.37
N TYR A 180 28.15 -8.93 11.27
CA TYR A 180 28.89 -8.53 10.08
C TYR A 180 27.94 -8.03 8.99
N VAL A 181 27.05 -8.90 8.49
CA VAL A 181 26.19 -8.58 7.34
C VAL A 181 25.26 -7.41 7.63
N GLN A 182 24.48 -7.47 8.73
CA GLN A 182 23.57 -6.37 9.08
C GLN A 182 24.29 -5.04 9.35
N VAL A 183 25.52 -5.07 9.87
CA VAL A 183 26.30 -3.87 10.15
C VAL A 183 26.81 -3.25 8.85
N VAL A 184 27.34 -4.07 7.94
CA VAL A 184 27.80 -3.65 6.61
C VAL A 184 26.65 -3.11 5.78
N GLU A 185 25.48 -3.76 5.78
CA GLU A 185 24.29 -3.27 5.07
C GLU A 185 23.82 -1.90 5.59
N ARG A 186 23.78 -1.71 6.92
CA ARG A 186 23.46 -0.40 7.50
C ARG A 186 24.47 0.68 7.11
N PHE A 187 25.74 0.32 7.04
CA PHE A 187 26.79 1.25 6.60
C PHE A 187 26.61 1.59 5.11
N SER A 188 26.42 0.58 4.26
CA SER A 188 26.14 0.74 2.82
C SER A 188 24.96 1.67 2.58
N TRP A 189 23.85 1.48 3.30
CA TRP A 189 22.67 2.33 3.17
C TRP A 189 22.92 3.77 3.61
N LYS A 190 23.70 3.99 4.68
CA LYS A 190 24.10 5.35 5.11
C LYS A 190 24.96 6.04 4.05
N VAL A 191 25.90 5.32 3.45
CA VAL A 191 26.76 5.81 2.36
C VAL A 191 25.91 6.17 1.14
N GLN A 192 24.99 5.29 0.72
CA GLN A 192 24.07 5.57 -0.39
C GLN A 192 23.20 6.82 -0.14
N ARG A 193 22.72 7.02 1.09
CA ARG A 193 21.98 8.24 1.48
C ARG A 193 22.84 9.49 1.40
N LEU A 194 24.09 9.43 1.84
CA LEU A 194 25.05 10.53 1.74
C LEU A 194 25.34 10.88 0.28
N ILE A 195 25.64 9.87 -0.55
CA ILE A 195 25.86 10.04 -1.99
C ILE A 195 24.62 10.68 -2.64
N SER A 196 23.43 10.18 -2.33
CA SER A 196 22.18 10.74 -2.87
C SER A 196 21.96 12.21 -2.48
N LYS A 197 22.32 12.59 -1.24
CA LYS A 197 22.27 13.99 -0.80
C LYS A 197 23.28 14.86 -1.53
N VAL A 198 24.50 14.36 -1.74
CA VAL A 198 25.55 15.07 -2.49
C VAL A 198 25.12 15.28 -3.93
N ILE A 199 24.60 14.25 -4.61
CA ILE A 199 24.08 14.35 -5.98
C ILE A 199 22.98 15.40 -6.07
N ARG A 200 21.97 15.35 -5.18
CA ARG A 200 20.90 16.38 -5.15
C ARG A 200 21.43 17.78 -4.88
N GLY A 201 22.46 17.90 -4.03
CA GLY A 201 23.13 19.18 -3.76
C GLY A 201 23.86 19.71 -4.99
N LEU A 202 24.58 18.86 -5.71
CA LEU A 202 25.23 19.20 -6.97
C LEU A 202 24.22 19.58 -8.05
N ASP A 203 23.11 18.85 -8.18
CA ASP A 203 22.02 19.17 -9.09
C ASP A 203 21.38 20.52 -8.76
N TRP A 204 21.19 20.83 -7.47
CA TRP A 204 20.69 22.13 -7.02
C TRP A 204 21.66 23.27 -7.32
N ILE A 205 22.97 23.05 -7.09
CA ILE A 205 24.02 24.03 -7.42
C ILE A 205 24.08 24.24 -8.93
N ASN A 206 24.02 23.18 -9.74
CA ASN A 206 23.94 23.30 -11.19
C ASN A 206 22.69 24.08 -11.60
N TRP A 207 21.52 23.75 -11.06
CA TRP A 207 20.28 24.42 -11.44
C TRP A 207 20.21 25.89 -11.01
N LYS A 208 20.61 26.22 -9.77
CA LYS A 208 20.65 27.62 -9.28
C LYS A 208 21.84 28.40 -9.84
N GLY A 209 23.01 27.77 -9.94
CA GLY A 209 24.24 28.37 -10.45
C GLY A 209 24.13 28.71 -11.93
N ILE A 210 23.60 27.80 -12.74
CA ILE A 210 23.33 28.05 -14.16
C ILE A 210 22.25 29.13 -14.31
N ARG A 211 21.15 29.09 -13.54
CA ARG A 211 20.14 30.17 -13.58
C ARG A 211 20.69 31.52 -13.13
N PHE A 212 21.56 31.56 -12.14
CA PHE A 212 22.20 32.78 -11.66
C PHE A 212 23.18 33.32 -12.71
N LEU A 213 24.01 32.46 -13.32
CA LEU A 213 24.89 32.81 -14.43
C LEU A 213 24.11 33.34 -15.63
N VAL A 214 23.03 32.66 -16.04
CA VAL A 214 22.14 33.15 -17.11
C VAL A 214 21.55 34.51 -16.74
N LYS A 215 21.09 34.70 -15.50
CA LYS A 215 20.54 35.99 -15.04
C LYS A 215 21.58 37.12 -15.01
N VAL A 216 22.84 36.81 -14.75
CA VAL A 216 23.96 37.79 -14.78
C VAL A 216 24.43 38.07 -16.20
N LEU A 217 24.42 37.07 -17.09
CA LEU A 217 24.91 37.16 -18.47
C LEU A 217 23.84 37.64 -19.48
N THR A 218 22.56 37.59 -19.12
CA THR A 218 21.46 38.25 -19.84
C THR A 218 20.81 39.32 -18.96
N PRO A 219 21.46 40.48 -18.76
CA PRO A 219 20.79 41.65 -18.22
C PRO A 219 19.78 42.17 -19.25
N ARG A 220 18.58 42.51 -18.78
CA ARG A 220 17.61 43.27 -19.57
C ARG A 220 18.13 44.67 -19.87
#